data_AF-A0A8H4AXH5-F1
#
_entry.id   AF-A0A8H4AXH5-F1
#
_cell.length_a   1.000
_cell.length_b   1.000
_cell.length_c   1.000
_cell.angle_alpha   90.00
_cell.angle_beta   90.00
_cell.angle_gamma   90.00
#
_symmetry.space_group_name_H-M   'P 1'
#
loop_
_entity.id
_entity.type
_entity.pdbx_description
1 polymer ?
#
loop_
_entity_poly.entity_id
_entity_poly.type
_entity_poly.pdbx_seq_one_letter_code
_entity_poly.pdbx_strand_id
1 'polypeptide(L)'
;MYIASSYLGVVIAWPISTWLGSGPFGWPSIFWTFGLIGLVWSILWQIYAKSSPNEYLGISQEELDFILKSKQKNRSNENLNYHRIESNEIVVDSAINESNNVNLSGSLTNLVSEEDNEIGSETDALLPNNLALSNPKEIPWKFILSRHEVWAILIAQFCNTFGNSILFNWLPIYFLDHFKLNPKDFGYYSMIPYATQGTFGIIAGVICDYLINKLNFSVRTVRRSAQIIGAVGTSIFLLSAAYLAQTPMQGIILISIGTALNSFFLCGVHISQLDIAPRYAGAIYGLGNTCAGTLAVLGVAFTGWVLDVTNRNWNIIWILITAFYTVGTIFFVNWVGHKVIID
;
A
#
# COMPACT_ATOMS: atom_id res chain seq x y z
N MET A 1 1.62 -4.79 -9.97
CA MET A 1 2.36 -4.45 -11.21
C MET A 1 2.88 -3.00 -11.21
N TYR A 2 2.03 -1.98 -10.97
CA TYR A 2 2.44 -0.57 -10.93
C TYR A 2 3.65 -0.27 -10.03
N ILE A 3 3.68 -0.79 -8.80
CA ILE A 3 4.81 -0.51 -7.89
C ILE A 3 6.09 -1.23 -8.32
N ALA A 4 5.99 -2.37 -9.01
CA ALA A 4 7.17 -3.08 -9.49
C ALA A 4 7.86 -2.33 -10.65
N SER A 5 7.12 -1.53 -11.42
CA SER A 5 7.71 -0.78 -12.54
C SER A 5 8.63 0.35 -12.09
N SER A 6 8.45 0.92 -10.89
CA SER A 6 9.36 1.94 -10.35
C SER A 6 10.78 1.39 -10.14
N TYR A 7 10.90 0.15 -9.65
CA TYR A 7 12.17 -0.53 -9.49
C TYR A 7 12.82 -0.89 -10.83
N LEU A 8 12.03 -1.34 -11.82
CA LEU A 8 12.53 -1.60 -13.18
C LEU A 8 13.08 -0.32 -13.82
N GLY A 9 12.43 0.82 -13.59
CA GLY A 9 12.91 2.13 -14.03
C GLY A 9 14.31 2.44 -13.51
N VAL A 10 14.57 2.20 -12.22
CA VAL A 10 15.90 2.42 -11.61
C VAL A 10 16.97 1.52 -12.22
N VAL A 11 16.66 0.23 -12.41
CA VAL A 11 17.59 -0.76 -12.99
C VAL A 11 18.01 -0.39 -14.40
N ILE A 12 17.11 0.21 -15.19
CA ILE A 12 17.41 0.67 -16.55
C ILE A 12 18.10 2.04 -16.52
N ALA A 13 17.65 2.94 -15.63
CA ALA A 13 18.13 4.32 -15.59
C ALA A 13 19.60 4.43 -15.15
N TRP A 14 20.06 3.62 -14.20
CA TRP A 14 21.43 3.73 -13.68
C TRP A 14 22.53 3.38 -14.71
N PRO A 15 22.47 2.26 -15.45
CA PRO A 15 23.42 1.97 -16.52
C PRO A 15 23.39 3.02 -17.63
N ILE A 16 22.19 3.44 -18.05
CA ILE A 16 22.04 4.47 -19.08
C ILE A 16 22.64 5.79 -18.62
N SER A 17 22.41 6.19 -17.37
CA SER A 17 23.00 7.41 -16.79
C SER A 17 24.52 7.33 -16.75
N THR A 18 25.07 6.16 -16.41
CA THR A 18 26.53 5.92 -16.40
C THR A 18 27.12 6.00 -17.81
N TRP A 19 26.45 5.42 -18.80
CA TRP A 19 26.87 5.45 -20.20
C TRP A 19 26.81 6.86 -20.80
N LEU A 20 25.73 7.60 -20.53
CA LEU A 20 25.57 8.99 -20.96
C LEU A 20 26.60 9.92 -20.30
N GLY A 21 26.79 9.80 -18.99
CA GLY A 21 27.72 10.64 -18.23
C GLY A 21 29.19 10.43 -18.58
N SER A 22 29.56 9.23 -19.05
CA SER A 22 30.91 8.93 -19.54
C SER A 22 31.13 9.28 -21.02
N GLY A 23 30.06 9.67 -21.72
CA GLY A 23 30.10 10.10 -23.11
C GLY A 23 30.69 11.51 -23.32
N PRO A 24 30.83 11.93 -24.59
CA PRO A 24 31.45 13.21 -24.96
C PRO A 24 30.70 14.44 -24.45
N PHE A 25 29.41 14.29 -24.13
CA PHE A 25 28.53 15.35 -23.63
C PHE A 25 28.54 15.46 -22.10
N GLY A 26 29.26 14.58 -21.40
CA GLY A 26 29.39 14.59 -19.94
C GLY A 26 28.07 14.37 -19.19
N TRP A 27 28.08 14.68 -17.89
CA TRP A 27 26.92 14.52 -17.00
C TRP A 27 25.65 15.29 -17.40
N PRO A 28 25.69 16.48 -18.06
CA PRO A 28 24.48 17.20 -18.45
C PRO A 28 23.58 16.42 -19.42
N SER A 29 24.16 15.52 -20.22
CA SER A 29 23.44 14.69 -21.18
C SER A 29 22.35 13.82 -20.53
N ILE A 30 22.54 13.42 -19.27
CA ILE A 30 21.57 12.67 -18.46
C ILE A 30 20.28 13.48 -18.31
N PHE A 31 20.39 14.78 -18.02
CA PHE A 31 19.23 15.64 -17.83
C PHE A 31 18.46 15.89 -19.13
N TRP A 32 19.18 16.06 -20.25
CA TRP A 32 18.55 16.27 -21.55
C TRP A 32 17.79 15.04 -22.03
N THR A 33 18.35 13.84 -21.88
CA THR A 33 17.71 12.61 -22.33
C THR A 33 16.48 12.26 -21.50
N PHE A 34 16.60 12.22 -20.17
CA PHE A 34 15.44 11.94 -19.29
C PHE A 34 14.39 13.05 -19.36
N GLY A 35 14.81 14.32 -19.55
CA GLY A 35 13.91 15.44 -19.77
C GLY A 35 13.10 15.29 -21.06
N LEU A 36 13.75 14.97 -22.19
CA LEU A 36 13.07 14.75 -23.47
C LEU A 36 12.12 13.55 -23.43
N ILE A 37 12.57 12.44 -22.83
CA ILE A 37 11.72 11.25 -22.65
C ILE A 37 10.49 11.59 -21.81
N GLY A 38 10.66 12.34 -20.73
CA GLY A 38 9.56 12.80 -19.87
C GLY A 38 8.57 13.70 -20.62
N LEU A 39 9.06 14.61 -21.47
CA LEU A 39 8.20 15.46 -22.31
C LEU A 39 7.39 14.65 -23.32
N VAL A 40 8.04 13.73 -24.04
CA VAL A 40 7.37 12.83 -24.99
C VAL A 40 6.31 12.00 -24.26
N TRP A 41 6.66 11.43 -23.10
CA TRP A 41 5.72 10.67 -22.28
C TRP A 41 4.55 11.52 -21.79
N SER A 42 4.78 12.78 -21.40
CA SER A 42 3.71 13.70 -20.98
C SER A 42 2.74 14.01 -22.11
N ILE A 43 3.23 14.23 -23.33
CA ILE A 43 2.40 14.45 -24.52
C ILE A 43 1.55 13.19 -24.79
N LEU A 44 2.17 12.01 -24.78
CA LEU A 44 1.45 10.74 -24.93
C LEU A 44 0.38 10.57 -23.84
N TRP A 45 0.71 10.87 -22.58
CA TRP A 45 -0.23 10.78 -21.47
C TRP A 45 -1.42 11.71 -21.66
N GLN A 46 -1.23 12.94 -22.14
CA GLN A 46 -2.35 13.86 -22.41
C GLN A 46 -3.28 13.39 -23.54
N ILE A 47 -2.75 12.68 -24.53
CA ILE A 47 -3.55 12.13 -25.64
C ILE A 47 -4.38 10.92 -25.17
N TYR A 48 -3.78 10.03 -24.37
CA TYR A 48 -4.37 8.73 -24.03
C TYR A 48 -5.07 8.67 -22.67
N ALA A 49 -4.69 9.49 -21.68
CA ALA A 49 -5.29 9.42 -20.34
C ALA A 49 -6.70 10.04 -20.35
N LYS A 50 -7.68 9.23 -19.94
CA LYS A 50 -9.08 9.64 -19.77
C LYS A 50 -9.54 9.34 -18.35
N SER A 51 -10.44 10.17 -17.82
CA SER A 51 -10.90 10.08 -16.42
C SER A 51 -11.98 9.02 -16.22
N SER A 52 -12.72 8.70 -17.28
CA SER A 52 -13.82 7.74 -17.24
C SER A 52 -13.56 6.59 -18.22
N PRO A 53 -13.85 5.34 -17.85
CA PRO A 53 -13.73 4.19 -18.76
C PRO A 53 -14.51 4.38 -20.06
N ASN A 54 -15.66 5.07 -20.00
CA ASN A 54 -16.52 5.35 -21.16
C ASN A 54 -15.88 6.29 -22.20
N GLU A 55 -14.87 7.07 -21.82
CA GLU A 55 -14.19 8.02 -22.72
C GLU A 55 -13.00 7.37 -23.45
N TYR A 56 -12.62 6.15 -23.06
CA TYR A 56 -11.49 5.45 -23.64
C TYR A 56 -11.93 4.66 -24.88
N LEU A 57 -11.46 5.09 -26.06
CA LEU A 57 -11.83 4.51 -27.36
C LEU A 57 -11.35 3.05 -27.57
N GLY A 58 -10.44 2.55 -26.73
CA GLY A 58 -9.85 1.22 -26.87
C GLY A 58 -10.46 0.14 -25.97
N ILE A 59 -11.50 0.44 -25.19
CA ILE A 59 -12.14 -0.55 -24.31
C ILE A 59 -13.15 -1.38 -25.10
N SER A 60 -13.15 -2.70 -24.93
CA SER A 60 -14.18 -3.54 -25.54
C SER A 60 -15.53 -3.31 -24.84
N GLN A 61 -16.62 -3.45 -25.58
CA GLN A 61 -17.98 -3.36 -25.01
C GLN A 61 -18.18 -4.37 -23.86
N GLU A 62 -17.59 -5.57 -23.99
CA GLU A 62 -17.64 -6.61 -22.95
C GLU A 62 -16.92 -6.21 -21.66
N GLU A 63 -15.74 -5.59 -21.78
CA GLU A 63 -14.97 -5.11 -20.63
C GLU A 63 -15.65 -3.89 -19.97
N LEU A 64 -16.21 -3.00 -20.78
CA LEU A 64 -16.97 -1.85 -20.30
C LEU A 64 -18.19 -2.30 -19.47
N ASP A 65 -18.98 -3.23 -19.99
CA ASP A 65 -20.15 -3.77 -19.31
C ASP A 65 -19.76 -4.50 -18.02
N PHE A 66 -18.66 -5.25 -18.01
CA PHE A 66 -18.15 -5.89 -16.80
C PHE A 66 -17.78 -4.87 -15.71
N ILE A 67 -17.09 -3.78 -16.08
CA ILE A 67 -16.69 -2.72 -15.13
C ILE A 67 -17.93 -1.95 -14.63
N LEU A 68 -18.87 -1.61 -15.51
CA LEU A 68 -20.08 -0.88 -15.11
C LEU A 68 -20.99 -1.74 -14.22
N LYS A 69 -21.15 -3.02 -14.54
CA LYS A 69 -21.95 -3.96 -13.76
C LYS A 69 -21.33 -4.24 -12.39
N SER A 70 -20.01 -4.38 -12.31
CA SER A 70 -19.32 -4.51 -11.02
C SER A 70 -19.42 -3.24 -10.17
N LYS A 71 -19.31 -2.06 -10.79
CA LYS A 71 -19.51 -0.77 -10.13
C LYS A 71 -20.95 -0.60 -9.61
N GLN A 72 -21.96 -0.97 -10.40
CA GLN A 72 -23.37 -0.97 -9.98
C GLN A 72 -23.61 -1.94 -8.83
N LYS A 73 -23.14 -3.18 -8.92
CA LYS A 73 -23.30 -4.20 -7.86
C LYS A 73 -22.72 -3.73 -6.52
N ASN A 74 -21.54 -3.10 -6.54
CA ASN A 74 -20.95 -2.52 -5.34
C ASN A 74 -21.82 -1.39 -4.78
N ARG A 75 -22.33 -0.50 -5.65
CA ARG A 75 -23.22 0.60 -5.26
C ARG A 75 -24.56 0.13 -4.68
N SER A 76 -25.12 -0.97 -5.19
CA SER A 76 -26.34 -1.59 -4.64
C SER A 76 -26.11 -2.12 -3.22
N ASN A 77 -24.96 -2.78 -3.01
CA ASN A 77 -24.58 -3.31 -1.69
C ASN A 77 -24.32 -2.20 -0.68
N GLU A 78 -23.70 -1.08 -1.09
CA GLU A 78 -23.51 0.11 -0.25
C GLU A 78 -24.84 0.70 0.21
N ASN A 79 -25.80 0.90 -0.70
CA ASN A 79 -27.12 1.44 -0.35
C ASN A 79 -27.88 0.54 0.63
N LEU A 80 -27.82 -0.79 0.45
CA LEU A 80 -28.40 -1.77 1.37
C LEU A 80 -27.77 -1.71 2.76
N ASN A 81 -26.45 -1.57 2.84
CA ASN A 81 -25.74 -1.42 4.12
C ASN A 81 -26.07 -0.10 4.81
N TYR A 82 -26.19 1.00 4.05
CA TYR A 82 -26.56 2.31 4.60
C TYR A 82 -27.95 2.28 5.24
N HIS A 83 -28.95 1.75 4.53
CA HIS A 83 -30.30 1.58 5.09
C HIS A 83 -30.31 0.65 6.31
N ARG A 84 -29.43 -0.36 6.36
CA ARG A 84 -29.30 -1.25 7.53
C ARG A 84 -28.69 -0.55 8.75
N ILE A 85 -27.72 0.35 8.55
CA ILE A 85 -27.12 1.13 9.64
C ILE A 85 -28.14 2.15 10.15
N GLU A 86 -28.81 2.87 9.25
CA GLU A 86 -29.83 3.87 9.60
C GLU A 86 -31.02 3.24 10.32
N SER A 87 -31.50 2.08 9.86
CA SER A 87 -32.54 1.32 10.58
C SER A 87 -32.07 0.83 11.96
N ASN A 88 -30.82 0.39 12.10
CA ASN A 88 -30.28 0.01 13.41
C ASN A 88 -30.12 1.22 14.35
N GLU A 89 -29.70 2.40 13.84
CA GLU A 89 -29.65 3.63 14.64
C GLU A 89 -31.05 4.06 15.08
N ILE A 90 -32.04 4.01 14.18
CA ILE A 90 -33.45 4.29 14.51
C ILE A 90 -33.99 3.31 15.56
N VAL A 91 -33.68 2.02 15.45
CA VAL A 91 -34.08 0.99 16.44
C VAL A 91 -33.39 1.20 17.79
N VAL A 92 -32.14 1.63 17.80
CA VAL A 92 -31.41 1.95 19.04
C VAL A 92 -31.98 3.22 19.67
N ASP A 93 -32.25 4.26 18.89
CA ASP A 93 -32.87 5.50 19.39
C ASP A 93 -34.30 5.27 19.88
N SER A 94 -35.07 4.40 19.23
CA SER A 94 -36.40 4.00 19.70
C SER A 94 -36.32 3.18 20.98
N ALA A 95 -35.38 2.23 21.09
CA ALA A 95 -35.18 1.44 22.30
C ALA A 95 -34.69 2.29 23.49
N ILE A 96 -33.85 3.32 23.23
CA ILE A 96 -33.43 4.29 24.23
C ILE A 96 -34.63 5.16 24.66
N ASN A 97 -35.46 5.61 23.73
CA ASN A 97 -36.68 6.37 24.05
C ASN A 97 -37.73 5.54 24.79
N GLU A 98 -37.89 4.25 24.49
CA GLU A 98 -38.76 3.33 25.24
C GLU A 98 -38.21 3.05 26.65
N SER A 99 -36.88 2.92 26.81
CA SER A 99 -36.26 2.76 28.13
C SER A 99 -36.44 3.99 29.03
N ASN A 100 -36.61 5.18 28.44
CA ASN A 100 -36.86 6.44 29.15
C ASN A 100 -38.36 6.67 29.47
N ASN A 101 -39.27 5.85 28.92
CA ASN A 101 -40.74 6.01 29.08
C ASN A 101 -41.42 4.90 29.90
N VAL A 102 -40.67 4.15 30.71
CA VAL A 102 -41.28 3.20 31.68
C VAL A 102 -41.81 3.98 32.89
N ASN A 103 -42.98 4.61 32.71
CA ASN A 103 -43.99 4.87 33.75
C ASN A 103 -45.27 5.38 33.09
N LEU A 104 -46.13 4.47 32.61
CA LEU A 104 -47.60 4.57 32.68
C LEU A 104 -48.24 3.32 32.07
N SER A 105 -49.03 2.61 32.88
CA SER A 105 -49.87 1.48 32.48
C SER A 105 -51.18 1.98 31.86
N GLY A 106 -51.68 1.27 30.84
CA GLY A 106 -53.04 1.50 30.34
C GLY A 106 -53.39 0.81 29.00
N SER A 107 -54.00 -0.38 29.11
CA SER A 107 -55.10 -0.90 28.27
C SER A 107 -54.98 -1.18 26.75
N LEU A 108 -55.29 -2.44 26.43
CA LEU A 108 -56.15 -2.97 25.33
C LEU A 108 -55.69 -2.95 23.86
N THR A 109 -55.29 -4.15 23.40
CA THR A 109 -55.86 -4.98 22.28
C THR A 109 -56.38 -4.37 20.98
N ASN A 110 -56.18 -5.15 19.90
CA ASN A 110 -56.74 -5.12 18.53
C ASN A 110 -55.81 -4.38 17.53
N LEU A 111 -55.33 -4.95 16.42
CA LEU A 111 -56.00 -5.80 15.43
C LEU A 111 -55.01 -6.74 14.72
N VAL A 112 -55.41 -8.00 14.58
CA VAL A 112 -55.01 -8.96 13.53
C VAL A 112 -55.93 -8.74 12.32
N SER A 113 -55.50 -9.17 11.11
CA SER A 113 -56.19 -9.20 9.80
C SER A 113 -56.20 -7.85 9.06
N GLU A 114 -56.03 -7.71 7.74
CA GLU A 114 -56.01 -8.60 6.56
C GLU A 114 -55.53 -7.71 5.38
N GLU A 115 -54.78 -8.24 4.42
CA GLU A 115 -54.99 -8.08 2.96
C GLU A 115 -53.72 -8.41 2.14
N ASP A 116 -53.85 -9.47 1.35
CA ASP A 116 -52.94 -9.92 0.30
C ASP A 116 -53.16 -9.16 -1.02
N ASN A 117 -52.12 -9.21 -1.86
CA ASN A 117 -52.12 -9.08 -3.33
C ASN A 117 -52.33 -7.70 -3.98
N GLU A 118 -51.26 -7.18 -4.58
CA GLU A 118 -51.25 -6.93 -6.04
C GLU A 118 -49.81 -6.75 -6.54
N ILE A 119 -49.37 -7.67 -7.41
CA ILE A 119 -48.19 -7.51 -8.28
C ILE A 119 -48.71 -6.88 -9.56
N GLY A 120 -48.30 -5.65 -9.85
CA GLY A 120 -48.70 -4.94 -11.07
C GLY A 120 -47.84 -3.70 -11.33
N SER A 121 -46.76 -3.91 -12.08
CA SER A 121 -46.18 -2.98 -13.07
C SER A 121 -46.46 -1.46 -12.92
N GLU A 122 -45.57 -0.69 -12.26
CA GLU A 122 -45.44 0.76 -12.53
C GLU A 122 -44.18 1.43 -11.90
N THR A 123 -43.05 0.73 -11.77
CA THR A 123 -41.85 1.26 -11.07
C THR A 123 -40.68 1.72 -11.94
N ASP A 124 -40.87 1.88 -13.26
CA ASP A 124 -39.78 2.28 -14.18
C ASP A 124 -39.83 3.75 -14.67
N ALA A 125 -40.77 4.58 -14.21
CA ALA A 125 -40.97 5.92 -14.78
C ALA A 125 -40.65 7.12 -13.85
N LEU A 126 -40.17 6.93 -12.62
CA LEU A 126 -39.97 8.06 -11.67
C LEU A 126 -38.67 8.00 -10.85
N LEU A 127 -37.56 7.53 -11.40
CA LEU A 127 -36.25 7.82 -10.78
C LEU A 127 -35.87 9.28 -11.07
N PRO A 128 -35.81 10.18 -10.07
CA PRO A 128 -35.43 11.56 -10.31
C PRO A 128 -33.97 11.60 -10.78
N ASN A 129 -33.73 12.25 -11.92
CA ASN A 129 -32.41 12.56 -12.49
C ASN A 129 -31.55 13.53 -11.63
N ASN A 130 -31.80 13.60 -10.31
CA ASN A 130 -31.14 14.53 -9.39
C ASN A 130 -30.17 13.88 -8.39
N LEU A 131 -29.70 12.65 -8.65
CA LEU A 131 -28.53 12.10 -7.93
C LEU A 131 -27.21 12.54 -8.61
N ALA A 132 -27.13 13.82 -8.99
CA ALA A 132 -25.85 14.48 -9.12
C ALA A 132 -25.17 14.39 -7.75
N LEU A 133 -24.18 13.52 -7.66
CA LEU A 133 -23.19 13.37 -6.60
C LEU A 133 -23.21 14.56 -5.63
N SER A 134 -23.77 14.36 -4.43
CA SER A 134 -23.27 15.15 -3.31
C SER A 134 -21.80 14.77 -3.19
N ASN A 135 -20.93 15.75 -3.51
CA ASN A 135 -19.50 15.67 -3.17
C ASN A 135 -19.39 15.09 -1.76
N PRO A 136 -18.45 14.17 -1.48
CA PRO A 136 -18.36 13.58 -0.16
C PRO A 136 -18.32 14.73 0.86
N LYS A 137 -19.32 14.73 1.76
CA LYS A 137 -19.21 15.42 3.05
C LYS A 137 -17.79 15.15 3.56
N GLU A 138 -17.10 16.21 3.95
CA GLU A 138 -15.70 16.26 4.39
C GLU A 138 -15.15 14.93 4.92
N ILE A 139 -13.90 14.59 4.56
CA ILE A 139 -13.26 13.34 5.00
C ILE A 139 -13.34 13.24 6.52
N PRO A 140 -13.98 12.20 7.10
CA PRO A 140 -14.20 12.09 8.53
C PRO A 140 -12.92 11.62 9.24
N TRP A 141 -11.91 12.50 9.28
CA TRP A 141 -10.56 12.20 9.79
C TRP A 141 -10.56 11.62 11.20
N LYS A 142 -11.40 12.17 12.09
CA LYS A 142 -11.50 11.67 13.47
C LYS A 142 -11.97 10.22 13.51
N PHE A 143 -12.91 9.83 12.66
CA PHE A 143 -13.41 8.45 12.59
C PHE A 143 -12.36 7.51 11.99
N ILE A 144 -11.74 7.90 10.86
CA ILE A 144 -10.69 7.11 10.19
C ILE A 144 -9.51 6.86 11.13
N LEU A 145 -9.02 7.91 11.79
CA LEU A 145 -7.89 7.83 12.72
C LEU A 145 -8.26 7.22 14.08
N SER A 146 -9.54 6.95 14.36
CA SER A 146 -9.92 6.20 15.58
C SER A 146 -9.79 4.69 15.39
N ARG A 147 -9.58 4.20 14.16
CA ARG A 147 -9.50 2.78 13.85
C ARG A 147 -8.10 2.22 14.04
N HIS A 148 -7.99 1.14 14.80
CA HIS A 148 -6.70 0.47 15.05
C HIS A 148 -6.11 -0.14 13.78
N GLU A 149 -6.95 -0.53 12.82
CA GLU A 149 -6.55 -1.09 11.53
C GLU A 149 -5.83 -0.04 10.66
N VAL A 150 -6.25 1.23 10.73
CA VAL A 150 -5.59 2.35 10.05
C VAL A 150 -4.23 2.61 10.68
N TRP A 151 -4.14 2.63 12.02
CA TRP A 151 -2.83 2.75 12.70
C TRP A 151 -1.90 1.59 12.40
N ALA A 152 -2.40 0.36 12.28
CA ALA A 152 -1.61 -0.81 11.91
C ALA A 152 -0.91 -0.60 10.56
N ILE A 153 -1.65 -0.08 9.57
CA ILE A 153 -1.13 0.26 8.25
C ILE A 153 -0.11 1.40 8.36
N LEU A 154 -0.46 2.51 9.02
CA LEU A 154 0.40 3.69 9.10
C LEU A 154 1.75 3.37 9.75
N ILE A 155 1.73 2.64 10.87
CA ILE A 155 2.93 2.20 11.59
C ILE A 155 3.76 1.24 10.73
N ALA A 156 3.12 0.25 10.11
CA ALA A 156 3.84 -0.73 9.29
C ALA A 156 4.47 -0.09 8.04
N GLN A 157 3.76 0.82 7.38
CA GLN A 157 4.27 1.61 6.26
C GLN A 157 5.45 2.47 6.70
N PHE A 158 5.31 3.19 7.81
CA PHE A 158 6.40 3.98 8.39
C PHE A 158 7.64 3.12 8.65
N CYS A 159 7.51 2.04 9.42
CA CYS A 159 8.64 1.19 9.78
C CYS A 159 9.36 0.62 8.55
N ASN A 160 8.61 0.25 7.51
CA ASN A 160 9.21 -0.28 6.30
C ASN A 160 9.90 0.80 5.46
N THR A 161 9.25 1.93 5.22
CA THR A 161 9.87 3.04 4.49
C THR A 161 11.12 3.52 5.21
N PHE A 162 11.09 3.58 6.53
CA PHE A 162 12.24 3.93 7.37
C PHE A 162 13.40 2.94 7.19
N GLY A 163 13.15 1.64 7.41
CA GLY A 163 14.18 0.61 7.26
C GLY A 163 14.73 0.50 5.83
N ASN A 164 13.86 0.63 4.84
CA ASN A 164 14.23 0.56 3.42
C ASN A 164 15.06 1.78 3.00
N SER A 165 14.72 2.97 3.51
CA SER A 165 15.48 4.21 3.22
C SER A 165 16.87 4.17 3.84
N ILE A 166 16.99 3.73 5.10
CA ILE A 166 18.30 3.57 5.75
C ILE A 166 19.13 2.54 5.01
N LEU A 167 18.56 1.36 4.73
CA LEU A 167 19.25 0.30 3.99
C LEU A 167 19.85 0.87 2.71
N PHE A 168 19.04 1.50 1.85
CA PHE A 168 19.49 1.93 0.54
C PHE A 168 20.39 3.16 0.54
N ASN A 169 20.25 4.07 1.50
CA ASN A 169 21.10 5.25 1.58
C ASN A 169 22.49 4.94 2.16
N TRP A 170 22.56 3.99 3.09
CA TRP A 170 23.81 3.59 3.72
C TRP A 170 24.50 2.40 3.07
N LEU A 171 23.78 1.62 2.24
CA LEU A 171 24.37 0.52 1.46
C LEU A 171 25.64 0.95 0.69
N PRO A 172 25.67 2.13 0.03
CA PRO A 172 26.87 2.61 -0.63
C PRO A 172 28.08 2.73 0.27
N ILE A 173 27.88 3.44 1.38
CA ILE A 173 28.93 3.80 2.31
C ILE A 173 29.38 2.55 3.07
N TYR A 174 28.48 1.61 3.37
CA TYR A 174 28.82 0.33 3.97
C TYR A 174 29.83 -0.46 3.12
N PHE A 175 29.58 -0.60 1.82
CA PHE A 175 30.50 -1.33 0.94
C PHE A 175 31.86 -0.62 0.77
N LEU A 176 31.85 0.71 0.72
CA LEU A 176 33.08 1.50 0.61
C LEU A 176 33.89 1.51 1.92
N ASP A 177 33.23 1.60 3.07
CA ASP A 177 33.90 1.76 4.36
C ASP A 177 34.23 0.42 5.02
N HIS A 178 33.30 -0.53 5.05
CA HIS A 178 33.50 -1.83 5.69
C HIS A 178 34.35 -2.77 4.82
N PHE A 179 34.03 -2.90 3.54
CA PHE A 179 34.74 -3.80 2.62
C PHE A 179 35.89 -3.12 1.85
N LYS A 180 36.11 -1.82 2.07
CA LYS A 180 37.16 -1.02 1.39
C LYS A 180 37.16 -1.19 -0.14
N LEU A 181 35.97 -1.29 -0.73
CA LEU A 181 35.80 -1.48 -2.17
C LEU A 181 36.27 -0.26 -2.95
N ASN A 182 36.78 -0.51 -4.16
CA ASN A 182 37.09 0.57 -5.09
C ASN A 182 35.80 1.32 -5.48
N PRO A 183 35.78 2.66 -5.45
CA PRO A 183 34.59 3.44 -5.81
C PRO A 183 34.06 3.19 -7.23
N LYS A 184 34.88 2.62 -8.12
CA LYS A 184 34.51 2.33 -9.52
C LYS A 184 33.66 1.06 -9.67
N ASP A 185 33.87 0.06 -8.81
CA ASP A 185 33.16 -1.23 -8.92
C ASP A 185 31.81 -1.19 -8.18
N PHE A 186 31.65 -0.22 -7.29
CA PHE A 186 30.50 -0.01 -6.43
C PHE A 186 29.13 0.04 -7.16
N GLY A 187 29.07 0.69 -8.34
CA GLY A 187 27.82 0.83 -9.10
C GLY A 187 27.18 -0.51 -9.46
N TYR A 188 27.99 -1.53 -9.74
CA TYR A 188 27.52 -2.89 -10.01
C TYR A 188 26.97 -3.55 -8.74
N TYR A 189 27.62 -3.34 -7.59
CA TYR A 189 27.19 -3.92 -6.32
C TYR A 189 25.89 -3.29 -5.80
N SER A 190 25.68 -1.98 -5.98
CA SER A 190 24.42 -1.40 -5.50
C SER A 190 23.22 -1.70 -6.37
N MET A 191 23.37 -2.02 -7.65
CA MET A 191 22.21 -2.26 -8.51
C MET A 191 21.52 -3.60 -8.22
N ILE A 192 22.26 -4.62 -7.76
CA ILE A 192 21.74 -5.99 -7.62
C ILE A 192 20.58 -6.07 -6.61
N PRO A 193 20.67 -5.49 -5.39
CA PRO A 193 19.56 -5.54 -4.45
C PRO A 193 18.29 -4.83 -4.96
N TYR A 194 18.44 -3.70 -5.67
CA TYR A 194 17.29 -2.98 -6.27
C TYR A 194 16.63 -3.80 -7.38
N ALA A 195 17.44 -4.40 -8.25
CA ALA A 195 16.95 -5.26 -9.33
C ALA A 195 16.25 -6.51 -8.78
N THR A 196 16.83 -7.12 -7.74
CA THR A 196 16.26 -8.29 -7.09
C THR A 196 14.93 -7.95 -6.43
N GLN A 197 14.84 -6.82 -5.72
CA GLN A 197 13.58 -6.37 -5.11
C GLN A 197 12.48 -6.13 -6.15
N GLY A 198 12.78 -5.46 -7.27
CA GLY A 198 11.81 -5.19 -8.33
C GLY A 198 11.27 -6.45 -8.99
N THR A 199 12.16 -7.37 -9.37
CA THR A 199 11.78 -8.64 -10.01
C THR A 199 10.97 -9.54 -9.08
N PHE A 200 11.41 -9.70 -7.83
CA PHE A 200 10.65 -10.47 -6.83
C PHE A 200 9.34 -9.79 -6.43
N GLY A 201 9.20 -8.47 -6.58
CA GLY A 201 7.93 -7.78 -6.36
C GLY A 201 6.83 -8.23 -7.32
N ILE A 202 7.18 -8.53 -8.58
CA ILE A 202 6.24 -9.08 -9.56
C ILE A 202 5.86 -10.51 -9.16
N ILE A 203 6.86 -11.33 -8.85
CA ILE A 203 6.67 -12.74 -8.47
C ILE A 203 5.81 -12.84 -7.20
N ALA A 204 6.12 -12.05 -6.17
CA ALA A 204 5.36 -12.01 -4.92
C ALA A 204 3.90 -11.60 -5.16
N GLY A 205 3.66 -10.65 -6.06
CA GLY A 205 2.30 -10.26 -6.47
C GLY A 205 1.53 -11.42 -7.08
N VAL A 206 2.10 -12.08 -8.09
CA VAL A 206 1.49 -13.24 -8.75
C VAL A 206 1.22 -14.38 -7.76
N ILE A 207 2.15 -14.66 -6.85
CA ILE A 207 1.98 -15.68 -5.80
C ILE A 207 0.82 -15.31 -4.88
N CYS A 208 0.75 -14.06 -4.40
CA CYS A 208 -0.32 -13.63 -3.50
C CYS A 208 -1.69 -13.67 -4.19
N ASP A 209 -1.78 -13.22 -5.44
CA ASP A 209 -3.01 -13.26 -6.22
C ASP A 209 -3.45 -14.71 -6.51
N TYR A 210 -2.51 -15.62 -6.76
CA TYR A 210 -2.79 -17.05 -6.91
C TYR A 210 -3.31 -17.67 -5.62
N LEU A 211 -2.69 -17.36 -4.47
CA LEU A 211 -3.14 -17.85 -3.16
C LEU A 211 -4.57 -17.41 -2.85
N ILE A 212 -4.92 -16.16 -3.16
CA ILE A 212 -6.25 -15.61 -2.89
C ILE A 212 -7.29 -16.19 -3.86
N ASN A 213 -7.00 -16.18 -5.18
CA ASN A 213 -8.02 -16.46 -6.20
C ASN A 213 -8.14 -17.95 -6.60
N LYS A 214 -7.06 -18.73 -6.52
CA LYS A 214 -7.05 -20.15 -6.93
C LYS A 214 -7.11 -21.11 -5.76
N LEU A 215 -6.44 -20.77 -4.66
CA LEU A 215 -6.38 -21.60 -3.46
C LEU A 215 -7.37 -21.16 -2.38
N ASN A 216 -8.18 -20.11 -2.64
CA ASN A 216 -9.22 -19.59 -1.74
C ASN A 216 -8.72 -19.27 -0.32
N PHE A 217 -7.45 -18.86 -0.17
CA PHE A 217 -6.98 -18.35 1.11
C PHE A 217 -7.65 -17.01 1.41
N SER A 218 -7.96 -16.76 2.69
CA SER A 218 -8.48 -15.46 3.10
C SER A 218 -7.43 -14.37 2.89
N VAL A 219 -7.88 -13.20 2.39
CA VAL A 219 -7.00 -12.06 2.11
C VAL A 219 -6.14 -11.73 3.33
N ARG A 220 -6.74 -11.70 4.54
CA ARG A 220 -6.04 -11.47 5.80
C ARG A 220 -4.85 -12.42 6.02
N THR A 221 -5.04 -13.73 5.79
CA THR A 221 -3.97 -14.72 5.99
C THR A 221 -2.84 -14.47 5.01
N VAL A 222 -3.15 -14.19 3.74
CA VAL A 222 -2.13 -13.90 2.72
C VAL A 222 -1.37 -12.62 3.06
N ARG A 223 -2.07 -11.53 3.43
CA ARG A 223 -1.44 -10.25 3.81
C ARG A 223 -0.54 -10.39 5.05
N ARG A 224 -1.00 -11.09 6.09
CA ARG A 224 -0.20 -11.33 7.31
C ARG A 224 1.03 -12.19 7.03
N SER A 225 0.86 -13.27 6.27
CA SER A 225 1.98 -14.13 5.89
C SER A 225 3.00 -13.39 5.02
N ALA A 226 2.55 -12.62 4.03
CA ALA A 226 3.43 -11.80 3.21
C ALA A 226 4.20 -10.78 4.05
N GLN A 227 3.54 -10.14 5.02
CA GLN A 227 4.20 -9.21 5.94
C GLN A 227 5.26 -9.90 6.81
N ILE A 228 4.96 -11.09 7.34
CA ILE A 228 5.91 -11.87 8.17
C ILE A 228 7.11 -12.30 7.33
N ILE A 229 6.89 -12.86 6.14
CA ILE A 229 7.96 -13.26 5.20
C ILE A 229 8.82 -12.05 4.86
N GLY A 230 8.19 -10.91 4.55
CA GLY A 230 8.88 -9.68 4.21
C GLY A 230 9.75 -9.16 5.34
N ALA A 231 9.25 -9.08 6.56
CA ALA A 231 10.02 -8.51 7.66
C ALA A 231 11.01 -9.49 8.29
N VAL A 232 10.55 -10.70 8.66
CA VAL A 232 11.38 -11.70 9.34
C VAL A 232 12.44 -12.22 8.38
N GLY A 233 12.05 -12.52 7.14
CA GLY A 233 12.99 -12.95 6.09
C GLY A 233 14.08 -11.91 5.88
N THR A 234 13.70 -10.65 5.61
CA THR A 234 14.69 -9.57 5.43
C THR A 234 15.57 -9.37 6.66
N SER A 235 15.00 -9.47 7.86
CA SER A 235 15.75 -9.31 9.12
C SER A 235 16.80 -10.39 9.33
N ILE A 236 16.47 -11.66 9.06
CA ILE A 236 17.42 -12.77 9.17
C ILE A 236 18.59 -12.56 8.21
N PHE A 237 18.31 -12.21 6.95
CA PHE A 237 19.37 -12.03 5.96
C PHE A 237 20.20 -10.76 6.16
N LEU A 238 19.61 -9.67 6.67
CA LEU A 238 20.37 -8.46 7.03
C LEU A 238 21.29 -8.69 8.22
N LEU A 239 20.81 -9.35 9.29
CA LEU A 239 21.67 -9.72 10.41
C LEU A 239 22.73 -10.74 9.99
N SER A 240 22.39 -11.69 9.12
CA SER A 240 23.37 -12.62 8.55
C SER A 240 24.43 -11.86 7.76
N ALA A 241 24.06 -10.84 6.97
CA ALA A 241 25.02 -10.00 6.27
C ALA A 241 25.93 -9.23 7.24
N ALA A 242 25.38 -8.76 8.37
CA ALA A 242 26.15 -8.05 9.40
C ALA A 242 27.24 -8.92 10.04
N TYR A 243 26.93 -10.18 10.34
CA TYR A 243 27.82 -11.04 11.14
C TYR A 243 28.61 -12.10 10.36
N LEU A 244 28.07 -12.59 9.24
CA LEU A 244 28.69 -13.69 8.48
C LEU A 244 29.44 -13.21 7.23
N ALA A 245 29.18 -12.02 6.71
CA ALA A 245 29.81 -11.57 5.48
C ALA A 245 31.28 -11.18 5.71
N GLN A 246 32.19 -12.01 5.22
CA GLN A 246 33.64 -11.73 5.26
C GLN A 246 34.13 -11.09 3.96
N THR A 247 33.36 -11.26 2.86
CA THR A 247 33.67 -10.69 1.55
C THR A 247 32.52 -9.83 1.04
N PRO A 248 32.81 -8.81 0.20
CA PRO A 248 31.75 -7.96 -0.37
C PRO A 248 30.74 -8.76 -1.22
N MET A 249 31.18 -9.84 -1.88
CA MET A 249 30.29 -10.71 -2.66
C MET A 249 29.31 -11.51 -1.77
N GLN A 250 29.73 -11.94 -0.59
CA GLN A 250 28.82 -12.59 0.36
C GLN A 250 27.81 -11.57 0.92
N GLY A 251 28.28 -10.37 1.28
CA GLY A 251 27.42 -9.30 1.80
C GLY A 251 26.31 -8.93 0.81
N ILE A 252 26.66 -8.73 -0.46
CA ILE A 252 25.67 -8.39 -1.48
C ILE A 252 24.67 -9.53 -1.76
N ILE A 253 25.11 -10.78 -1.78
CA ILE A 253 24.21 -11.93 -1.98
C ILE A 253 23.17 -11.98 -0.85
N LEU A 254 23.63 -11.89 0.40
CA LEU A 254 22.75 -11.92 1.58
C LEU A 254 21.78 -10.74 1.59
N ILE A 255 22.28 -9.52 1.33
CA ILE A 255 21.43 -8.32 1.26
C ILE A 255 20.43 -8.44 0.11
N SER A 256 20.84 -8.97 -1.04
CA SER A 256 19.95 -9.15 -2.21
C SER A 256 18.82 -10.12 -1.90
N ILE A 257 19.12 -11.25 -1.26
CA ILE A 257 18.10 -12.21 -0.79
C ILE A 257 17.17 -11.53 0.22
N GLY A 258 17.71 -10.75 1.16
CA GLY A 258 16.93 -9.96 2.09
C GLY A 258 15.97 -9.00 1.36
N THR A 259 16.46 -8.21 0.41
CA THR A 259 15.62 -7.30 -0.37
C THR A 259 14.59 -8.01 -1.25
N ALA A 260 14.89 -9.22 -1.73
CA ALA A 260 13.94 -10.07 -2.46
C ALA A 260 12.74 -10.45 -1.59
N LEU A 261 13.01 -10.83 -0.33
CA LEU A 261 11.96 -11.16 0.64
C LEU A 261 11.20 -9.90 1.04
N ASN A 262 11.88 -8.76 1.20
CA ASN A 262 11.24 -7.47 1.48
C ASN A 262 10.17 -7.11 0.42
N SER A 263 10.28 -7.61 -0.82
CA SER A 263 9.27 -7.39 -1.86
C SER A 263 7.86 -7.90 -1.49
N PHE A 264 7.75 -8.89 -0.59
CA PHE A 264 6.45 -9.35 -0.09
C PHE A 264 5.71 -8.27 0.73
N PHE A 265 6.41 -7.26 1.24
CA PHE A 265 5.82 -6.11 1.89
C PHE A 265 4.85 -5.33 0.98
N LEU A 266 5.17 -5.26 -0.33
CA LEU A 266 4.30 -4.62 -1.32
C LEU A 266 2.93 -5.31 -1.41
N CYS A 267 2.91 -6.63 -1.18
CA CYS A 267 1.69 -7.42 -1.20
C CYS A 267 1.03 -7.48 0.20
N GLY A 268 1.76 -7.20 1.27
CA GLY A 268 1.27 -7.11 2.64
C GLY A 268 0.55 -5.79 2.90
N VAL A 269 1.25 -4.81 3.49
CA VAL A 269 0.62 -3.55 3.93
C VAL A 269 0.15 -2.66 2.77
N HIS A 270 0.89 -2.64 1.66
CA HIS A 270 0.73 -1.60 0.63
C HIS A 270 -0.65 -1.67 -0.05
N ILE A 271 -1.16 -2.88 -0.25
CA ILE A 271 -2.49 -3.11 -0.85
C ILE A 271 -3.58 -3.18 0.22
N SER A 272 -3.22 -3.45 1.49
CA SER A 272 -4.20 -3.62 2.59
C SER A 272 -5.05 -2.38 2.86
N GLN A 273 -4.61 -1.20 2.42
CA GLN A 273 -5.39 0.05 2.49
C GLN A 273 -6.64 0.00 1.62
N LEU A 274 -6.53 -0.60 0.43
CA LEU A 274 -7.66 -0.87 -0.47
C LEU A 274 -8.59 -1.94 0.12
N ASP A 275 -8.03 -2.90 0.85
CA ASP A 275 -8.81 -3.97 1.48
C ASP A 275 -9.61 -3.47 2.71
N ILE A 276 -9.11 -2.46 3.44
CA ILE A 276 -9.71 -1.98 4.70
C ILE A 276 -10.64 -0.78 4.50
N ALA A 277 -10.28 0.17 3.62
CA ALA A 277 -11.03 1.42 3.41
C ALA A 277 -11.00 1.86 1.93
N PRO A 278 -11.71 1.17 1.02
CA PRO A 278 -11.65 1.41 -0.42
C PRO A 278 -11.88 2.89 -0.82
N ARG A 279 -12.88 3.54 -0.23
CA ARG A 279 -13.26 4.93 -0.55
C ARG A 279 -12.25 5.98 -0.08
N TYR A 280 -11.55 5.70 1.01
CA TYR A 280 -10.57 6.62 1.61
C TYR A 280 -9.12 6.12 1.47
N ALA A 281 -8.89 5.05 0.72
CA ALA A 281 -7.59 4.42 0.55
C ALA A 281 -6.54 5.43 0.05
N GLY A 282 -6.90 6.30 -0.90
CA GLY A 282 -6.01 7.35 -1.39
C GLY A 282 -5.58 8.35 -0.30
N ALA A 283 -6.50 8.74 0.59
CA ALA A 283 -6.21 9.66 1.69
C ALA A 283 -5.32 8.99 2.76
N ILE A 284 -5.61 7.74 3.11
CA ILE A 284 -4.81 6.94 4.05
C ILE A 284 -3.40 6.70 3.47
N TYR A 285 -3.30 6.35 2.19
CA TYR A 285 -2.04 6.16 1.49
C TYR A 285 -1.20 7.44 1.49
N GLY A 286 -1.82 8.57 1.13
CA GLY A 286 -1.16 9.87 1.11
C GLY A 286 -0.63 10.29 2.49
N LEU A 287 -1.45 10.14 3.54
CA LEU A 287 -1.04 10.41 4.91
C LEU A 287 0.12 9.50 5.34
N GLY A 288 -0.02 8.19 5.13
CA GLY A 288 1.01 7.20 5.45
C GLY A 288 2.33 7.49 4.75
N ASN A 289 2.29 7.80 3.46
CA ASN A 289 3.48 8.07 2.66
C ASN A 289 4.16 9.39 3.07
N THR A 290 3.39 10.43 3.41
CA THR A 290 3.94 11.72 3.83
C THR A 290 4.65 11.62 5.18
N CYS A 291 4.00 10.97 6.15
CA CYS A 291 4.61 10.70 7.45
C CYS A 291 5.88 9.84 7.27
N ALA A 292 5.76 8.73 6.55
CA ALA A 292 6.85 7.80 6.34
C ALA A 292 8.05 8.43 5.62
N GLY A 293 7.82 9.21 4.56
CA GLY A 293 8.88 9.89 3.81
C GLY A 293 9.61 10.94 4.65
N THR A 294 8.87 11.79 5.36
CA THR A 294 9.47 12.85 6.19
C THR A 294 10.31 12.26 7.33
N LEU A 295 9.77 11.25 8.02
CA LEU A 295 10.49 10.58 9.11
C LEU A 295 11.67 9.75 8.60
N ALA A 296 11.60 9.20 7.38
CA ALA A 296 12.73 8.48 6.79
C ALA A 296 13.94 9.40 6.53
N VAL A 297 13.72 10.64 6.08
CA VAL A 297 14.79 11.64 5.92
C VAL A 297 15.47 11.92 7.25
N LEU A 298 14.67 12.15 8.31
CA LEU A 298 15.20 12.34 9.66
C LEU A 298 15.93 11.09 10.17
N GLY A 299 15.43 9.90 9.83
CA GLY A 299 16.03 8.61 10.17
C GLY A 299 17.42 8.40 9.59
N VAL A 300 17.64 8.80 8.35
CA VAL A 300 18.97 8.77 7.73
C VAL A 300 19.92 9.69 8.48
N ALA A 301 19.52 10.93 8.78
CA ALA A 301 20.37 11.86 9.51
C ALA A 301 20.72 11.33 10.91
N PHE A 302 19.71 10.78 11.62
CA PHE A 302 19.89 10.15 12.91
C PHE A 302 20.86 8.96 12.86
N THR A 303 20.72 8.08 11.86
CA THR A 303 21.63 6.94 11.69
C THR A 303 23.07 7.35 11.37
N GLY A 304 23.25 8.46 10.65
CA GLY A 304 24.58 9.05 10.45
C GLY A 304 25.21 9.49 11.76
N TRP A 305 24.47 10.21 12.60
CA TRP A 305 24.94 10.59 13.94
C TRP A 305 25.27 9.39 14.83
N VAL A 306 24.44 8.34 14.80
CA VAL A 306 24.70 7.09 15.52
C VAL A 306 26.00 6.43 15.05
N LEU A 307 26.28 6.43 13.74
CA LEU A 307 27.53 5.89 13.21
C LEU A 307 28.76 6.66 13.68
N ASP A 308 28.68 7.99 13.72
CA ASP A 308 29.80 8.83 14.14
C ASP A 308 30.15 8.61 15.62
N VAL A 309 29.15 8.51 16.49
CA VAL A 309 29.35 8.27 17.93
C VAL A 309 29.87 6.85 18.22
N THR A 310 29.54 5.88 17.36
CA THR A 310 29.84 4.47 17.59
C THR A 310 31.12 3.98 16.89
N ASN A 311 31.98 4.90 16.45
CA ASN A 311 33.18 4.60 15.67
C ASN A 311 32.87 3.75 14.42
N ARG A 312 31.81 4.09 13.70
CA ARG A 312 31.35 3.41 12.46
C ARG A 312 31.05 1.93 12.67
N ASN A 313 30.41 1.59 13.78
CA ASN A 313 29.93 0.22 14.00
C ASN A 313 28.67 -0.07 13.16
N TRP A 314 28.90 -0.59 11.97
CA TRP A 314 27.86 -0.91 10.97
C TRP A 314 26.81 -1.91 11.47
N ASN A 315 27.14 -2.77 12.44
CA ASN A 315 26.20 -3.74 13.00
C ASN A 315 24.98 -3.07 13.66
N ILE A 316 25.17 -1.87 14.22
CA ILE A 316 24.10 -1.12 14.87
C ILE A 316 23.03 -0.70 13.85
N ILE A 317 23.43 -0.36 12.63
CA ILE A 317 22.48 0.01 11.56
C ILE A 317 21.61 -1.20 11.18
N TRP A 318 22.24 -2.36 11.01
CA TRP A 318 21.53 -3.58 10.63
C TRP A 318 20.53 -4.00 11.71
N ILE A 319 20.94 -3.96 12.99
CA ILE A 319 20.07 -4.20 14.13
C ILE A 319 18.92 -3.20 14.16
N LEU A 320 19.20 -1.91 13.91
CA LEU A 320 18.17 -0.87 13.89
C LEU A 320 17.12 -1.15 12.81
N ILE A 321 17.53 -1.46 11.58
CA ILE A 321 16.62 -1.79 10.48
C ILE A 321 15.76 -3.01 10.85
N THR A 322 16.38 -4.07 11.38
CA THR A 322 15.67 -5.27 11.85
C THR A 322 14.64 -4.96 12.94
N ALA A 323 15.00 -4.09 13.90
CA ALA A 323 14.08 -3.68 14.96
C ALA A 323 12.85 -2.98 14.38
N PHE A 324 13.02 -2.03 13.46
CA PHE A 324 11.90 -1.35 12.81
C PHE A 324 11.01 -2.31 12.01
N TYR A 325 11.59 -3.20 11.19
CA TYR A 325 10.82 -4.20 10.44
C TYR A 325 10.02 -5.14 11.35
N THR A 326 10.62 -5.54 12.48
CA THR A 326 9.96 -6.41 13.46
C THR A 326 8.81 -5.69 14.15
N VAL A 327 9.03 -4.46 14.63
CA VAL A 327 7.99 -3.64 15.27
C VAL A 327 6.81 -3.42 14.33
N GLY A 328 7.07 -2.95 13.09
CA GLY A 328 6.01 -2.71 12.11
C GLY A 328 5.18 -3.97 11.81
N THR A 329 5.83 -5.12 11.78
CA THR A 329 5.16 -6.41 11.53
C THR A 329 4.34 -6.89 12.71
N ILE A 330 4.83 -6.73 13.94
CA ILE A 330 4.07 -7.06 15.15
C ILE A 330 2.77 -6.24 15.18
N PHE A 331 2.83 -4.93 14.98
CA PHE A 331 1.63 -4.10 14.95
C PHE A 331 0.68 -4.51 13.82
N PHE A 332 1.19 -4.69 12.60
CA PHE A 332 0.36 -5.11 11.46
C PHE A 332 -0.34 -6.46 11.70
N VAL A 333 0.41 -7.47 12.13
CA VAL A 333 -0.09 -8.84 12.32
C VAL A 333 -1.14 -8.90 13.43
N ASN A 334 -1.02 -8.08 14.48
CA ASN A 334 -1.96 -8.08 15.59
C ASN A 334 -3.21 -7.23 15.31
N TRP A 335 -3.07 -6.10 14.62
CA TRP A 335 -4.14 -5.13 14.45
C TRP A 335 -4.85 -5.17 13.09
N VAL A 336 -4.36 -5.92 12.11
CA VAL A 336 -5.08 -6.08 10.82
C VAL A 336 -6.35 -6.92 11.00
N GLY A 337 -7.48 -6.25 10.81
CA GLY A 337 -8.83 -6.81 10.78
C GLY A 337 -9.22 -7.44 9.44
N HIS A 338 -10.35 -8.15 9.43
CA HIS A 338 -10.93 -8.81 8.24
C HIS A 338 -12.06 -8.00 7.59
N LYS A 339 -12.67 -7.06 8.31
CA LYS A 339 -13.86 -6.35 7.83
C LYS A 339 -13.42 -5.09 7.09
N VAL A 340 -14.03 -4.82 5.93
CA VAL A 340 -14.04 -3.48 5.35
C VAL A 340 -14.75 -2.58 6.35
N ILE A 341 -14.07 -1.54 6.82
CA ILE A 341 -14.56 -0.71 7.93
C ILE A 341 -15.21 0.55 7.37
N ILE A 342 -14.76 0.98 6.18
CA ILE A 342 -15.09 2.27 5.61
C ILE A 342 -15.39 2.08 4.12
N ASP A 343 -16.67 1.82 3.81
CA ASP A 343 -17.23 1.91 2.46
C ASP A 343 -17.62 3.37 2.12
#